data_AF-A0A537TIU8-F1
#
_entry.id   AF-A0A537TIU8-F1
#
_cell.length_a   1.000
_cell.length_b   1.000
_cell.length_c   1.000
_cell.angle_alpha   90.00
_cell.angle_beta   90.00
_cell.angle_gamma   90.00
#
_symmetry.space_group_name_H-M   'P 1'
#
loop_
_entity.id
_entity.type
_entity.pdbx_description
1 polymer ?
#
loop_
_entity_poly.entity_id
_entity_poly.type
_entity_poly.pdbx_seq_one_letter_code
_entity_poly.pdbx_strand_id
1 'polypeptide(L)' 'MPIRRLLEHNDAFSPEDVQVLLGTYDDTLRALNLTDRERPLTMMVAKLIIEFAKEGERDPARLRDLVLKTLRPQ' A
#
# COMPACT_ATOMS: atom_id res chain seq x y z
N MET A 1 -8.14 3.05 -8.72
CA MET A 1 -6.97 2.35 -8.12
C MET A 1 -7.42 1.45 -6.98
N PRO A 2 -6.86 0.23 -6.84
CA PRO A 2 -7.28 -0.75 -5.84
C PRO A 2 -7.28 -0.20 -4.40
N ILE A 3 -6.22 0.50 -4.00
CA ILE A 3 -6.09 1.01 -2.62
C ILE A 3 -7.18 2.02 -2.25
N ARG A 4 -7.60 2.90 -3.17
CA ARG A 4 -8.66 3.88 -2.93
C ARG A 4 -9.97 3.23 -2.50
N ARG A 5 -10.38 2.15 -3.19
CA ARG A 5 -11.60 1.41 -2.83
C ARG A 5 -11.51 0.76 -1.44
N LEU A 6 -10.32 0.33 -1.03
CA LEU A 6 -10.13 -0.25 0.30
C LEU A 6 -10.14 0.81 1.41
N LEU A 7 -9.66 2.03 1.12
CA LEU A 7 -9.69 3.15 2.05
C LEU A 7 -11.09 3.75 2.21
N GLU A 8 -11.89 3.80 1.13
CA GLU A 8 -13.30 4.25 1.18
C GLU A 8 -14.18 3.39 2.10
N HIS A 9 -13.77 2.15 2.38
CA HIS A 9 -14.46 1.24 3.30
C HIS A 9 -13.79 1.15 4.68
N ASN A 10 -12.89 2.08 5.01
CA ASN A 10 -12.08 2.01 6.22
C ASN A 10 -11.99 3.37 6.92
N ASP A 11 -12.80 3.53 7.96
CA ASP A 11 -12.89 4.77 8.75
C ASP A 11 -11.71 4.98 9.73
N ALA A 12 -10.72 4.07 9.73
CA ALA A 12 -9.58 4.12 10.65
C ALA A 12 -8.48 5.13 10.27
N PHE A 13 -8.61 5.80 9.13
CA PHE A 13 -7.59 6.67 8.57
C PHE A 13 -8.11 8.10 8.39
N SER A 14 -7.29 9.07 8.78
CA SER A 14 -7.55 10.48 8.49
C SER A 14 -7.38 10.78 6.98
N PRO A 15 -7.90 11.91 6.48
CA PRO A 15 -7.62 12.35 5.12
C PRO A 15 -6.13 12.46 4.81
N GLU A 16 -5.32 12.87 5.80
CA GLU A 16 -3.86 12.97 5.69
C GLU A 16 -3.22 11.59 5.57
N ASP A 17 -3.65 10.62 6.39
CA ASP A 17 -3.21 9.23 6.29
C ASP A 17 -3.54 8.66 4.90
N VAL A 18 -4.74 8.93 4.38
CA VAL A 18 -5.14 8.49 3.04
C VAL A 18 -4.18 9.01 1.97
N GLN A 19 -3.75 10.27 2.02
CA GLN A 19 -2.78 10.80 1.05
C GLN A 19 -1.43 10.09 1.15
N VAL A 20 -0.96 9.83 2.37
CA VAL A 20 0.28 9.08 2.63
C VAL A 20 0.20 7.66 2.06
N LEU A 21 -0.91 6.96 2.29
CA LEU A 21 -1.09 5.59 1.82
C LEU A 21 -1.21 5.52 0.29
N LEU A 22 -1.87 6.50 -0.34
CA LEU A 22 -1.92 6.62 -1.79
C LEU A 22 -0.52 6.83 -2.40
N GLY A 23 0.27 7.75 -1.85
CA GLY A 23 1.64 7.99 -2.32
C GLY A 23 2.53 6.76 -2.16
N THR A 24 2.47 6.12 -0.99
CA THR A 24 3.20 4.87 -0.68
C THR A 24 2.85 3.77 -1.68
N TYR A 25 1.57 3.64 -2.03
CA TYR A 25 1.10 2.66 -2.99
C TYR A 25 1.73 2.87 -4.37
N ASP A 26 1.64 4.09 -4.91
CA ASP A 26 2.19 4.41 -6.22
C ASP A 26 3.70 4.21 -6.27
N ASP A 27 4.42 4.60 -5.21
CA ASP A 27 5.86 4.42 -5.11
C ASP A 27 6.26 2.94 -5.00
N THR A 28 5.47 2.12 -4.31
CA THR A 28 5.70 0.68 -4.20
C THR A 28 5.49 -0.01 -5.55
N LEU A 29 4.44 0.36 -6.29
CA LEU A 29 4.21 -0.18 -7.64
C LEU A 29 5.35 0.18 -8.60
N ARG A 30 5.84 1.42 -8.54
CA ARG A 30 7.02 1.86 -9.31
C ARG A 30 8.26 1.05 -8.95
N ALA A 31 8.53 0.84 -7.66
CA ALA A 31 9.67 0.06 -7.20
C ALA A 31 9.63 -1.42 -7.62
N LEU A 32 8.42 -1.97 -7.79
CA LEU A 32 8.20 -3.34 -8.25
C LEU A 32 8.04 -3.45 -9.78
N ASN A 33 8.11 -2.33 -10.51
CA ASN A 33 7.83 -2.23 -11.94
C ASN A 33 6.47 -2.84 -12.35
N LEU A 34 5.47 -2.72 -11.46
CA LEU A 34 4.14 -3.30 -11.66
C LEU A 34 3.26 -2.38 -12.49
N THR A 35 2.48 -3.00 -13.37
CA THR A 35 1.50 -2.28 -14.19
C THR A 35 0.07 -2.69 -13.85
N ASP A 36 -0.90 -1.90 -14.29
CA ASP A 36 -2.35 -2.16 -14.09
C ASP A 36 -2.83 -3.52 -14.64
N ARG A 37 -2.03 -4.18 -15.49
CA ARG A 37 -2.29 -5.53 -16.01
C ARG A 37 -2.12 -6.60 -14.93
N GLU A 38 -1.37 -6.32 -13.87
CA GLU A 38 -1.09 -7.21 -12.74
C GLU A 38 -2.04 -6.95 -11.58
N ARG A 39 -3.36 -6.86 -11.88
CA ARG A 39 -4.40 -6.55 -10.90
C ARG A 39 -4.32 -7.37 -9.59
N PRO A 40 -4.02 -8.68 -9.60
CA PRO A 40 -3.90 -9.44 -8.36
C PRO A 40 -2.76 -8.96 -7.46
N LEU A 41 -1.59 -8.65 -8.04
CA LEU A 41 -0.42 -8.23 -7.29
C LEU A 41 -0.54 -6.79 -6.80
N THR A 42 -1.06 -5.89 -7.65
CA THR A 42 -1.38 -4.51 -7.26
C THR A 42 -2.46 -4.45 -6.17
N MET A 43 -3.39 -5.42 -6.11
CA MET A 43 -4.35 -5.55 -5.00
C MET A 43 -3.66 -6.04 -3.71
N MET A 44 -2.72 -6.97 -3.81
CA MET A 44 -1.96 -7.47 -2.66
C MET A 44 -1.12 -6.37 -2.00
N VAL A 45 -0.42 -5.56 -2.81
CA VAL A 45 0.30 -4.36 -2.34
C VAL A 45 -0.62 -3.43 -1.56
N ALA A 46 -1.83 -3.17 -2.07
CA ALA A 46 -2.79 -2.29 -1.40
C ALA A 46 -3.22 -2.81 -0.02
N LYS A 47 -3.47 -4.13 0.09
CA LYS A 47 -3.85 -4.77 1.35
C LYS A 47 -2.72 -4.71 2.37
N LEU A 48 -1.49 -5.05 1.99
CA LEU A 48 -0.33 -5.03 2.88
C LEU A 48 -0.05 -3.62 3.43
N ILE A 49 -0.13 -2.59 2.58
CA ILE A 49 0.02 -1.19 3.03
C ILE A 49 -1.02 -0.83 4.10
N ILE A 50 -2.28 -1.22 3.89
CA ILE A 50 -3.36 -0.96 4.85
C ILE A 50 -3.17 -1.76 6.14
N GLU A 51 -2.71 -3.01 6.06
CA GLU A 51 -2.45 -3.86 7.22
C GLU A 51 -1.34 -3.26 8.10
N PHE A 52 -0.18 -2.92 7.53
CA PHE A 52 0.90 -2.28 8.28
C PHE A 52 0.50 -0.91 8.84
N ALA A 53 -0.33 -0.16 8.10
CA ALA A 53 -0.90 1.06 8.64
C ALA A 53 -1.87 0.80 9.80
N LYS A 54 -2.68 -0.25 9.77
CA LYS A 54 -3.51 -0.60 10.93
C LYS A 54 -2.69 -0.99 12.16
N GLU A 55 -1.48 -1.51 11.97
CA GLU A 55 -0.53 -1.82 13.05
C GLU A 55 0.17 -0.58 13.62
N GLY A 56 -0.05 0.61 13.05
CA GLY A 56 0.44 1.89 13.54
C GLY A 56 1.62 2.48 12.74
N GLU A 57 2.10 1.80 11.70
CA GLU A 57 3.13 2.37 10.84
C GLU A 57 2.53 3.48 9.96
N ARG A 58 3.20 4.64 9.92
CA ARG A 58 2.75 5.82 9.17
C ARG A 58 3.85 6.39 8.28
N ASP A 59 5.09 5.93 8.44
CA ASP A 59 6.19 6.36 7.60
C ASP A 59 6.06 5.71 6.20
N PRO A 60 5.98 6.52 5.12
CA PRO A 60 5.80 6.00 3.76
C PRO A 60 6.94 5.07 3.33
N ALA A 61 8.18 5.39 3.71
CA ALA A 61 9.35 4.59 3.32
C ALA A 61 9.36 3.25 4.05
N ARG A 62 9.02 3.24 5.35
CA ARG A 62 8.89 2.01 6.12
C ARG A 62 7.76 1.12 5.62
N LEU A 63 6.59 1.69 5.31
CA LEU A 63 5.47 0.94 4.72
C LEU A 63 5.88 0.26 3.41
N ARG A 64 6.52 1.01 2.49
CA ARG A 64 7.05 0.45 1.25
C ARG A 64 8.03 -0.69 1.53
N ASP A 65 9.01 -0.46 2.39
CA ASP A 65 10.05 -1.44 2.68
C ASP A 65 9.49 -2.72 3.32
N LEU A 66 8.47 -2.61 4.17
CA LEU A 66 7.74 -3.77 4.72
C LEU A 66 7.04 -4.55 3.62
N VAL A 67 6.32 -3.89 2.71
CA VAL A 67 5.65 -4.55 1.59
C VAL A 67 6.65 -5.25 0.66
N LEU A 68 7.75 -4.59 0.33
CA LEU A 68 8.81 -5.17 -0.51
C LEU A 68 9.44 -6.40 0.15
N LYS A 69 9.64 -6.38 1.48
CA LYS A 69 10.13 -7.53 2.25
C LYS A 69 9.12 -8.69 2.24
N THR A 70 7.83 -8.41 2.33
CA THR A 70 6.78 -9.44 2.30
C THR A 70 6.63 -10.08 0.92
N LEU A 71 6.81 -9.32 -0.17
CA LEU A 71 6.59 -9.80 -1.54
C LEU A 71 7.81 -10.48 -2.16
N ARG A 72 9.03 -10.24 -1.66
CA ARG A 72 10.23 -10.93 -2.14
C ARG A 72 10.35 -12.29 -1.45
N PRO A 73 10.31 -13.42 -2.17
CA PRO A 73 10.68 -14.71 -1.59
C PRO A 73 12.15 -14.66 -1.17
N GLN A 74 12.46 -15.16 0.04
CA GLN A 74 13.83 -15.45 0.46
C GLN A 74 14.37 -16.68 -0.26
#